data_AF-A0A7Z0PYY5-F1
#
_entry.id   AF-A0A7Z0PYY5-F1
#
_cell.length_a   1.000
_cell.length_b   1.000
_cell.length_c   1.000
_cell.angle_alpha   90.00
_cell.angle_beta   90.00
_cell.angle_gamma   90.00
#
_symmetry.space_group_name_H-M   'P 1'
#
loop_
_entity.id
_entity.type
_entity.pdbx_description
1 polymer ?
#
loop_
_entity_poly.entity_id
_entity_poly.type
_entity_poly.pdbx_seq_one_letter_code
_entity_poly.pdbx_strand_id
1 'polypeptide(L)'
;MYVDRKEVFQLWFSAGSGKPDLMALARSGPSIGLFDPRRVQGIGEQAVLANNGAIASVPCRDSGGADSFLLALKMAEGPMKPHRERDVERFMRAYMPATVKSLNCLSE
;
A
#
# COMPACT_ATOMS: atom_id res chain seq x y z
N MET A 1 -1.33 -13.08 3.07
CA MET A 1 -1.54 -13.43 4.50
C MET A 1 -2.69 -14.42 4.57
N TYR A 2 -2.52 -15.50 5.33
CA TYR A 2 -3.56 -16.52 5.53
C TYR A 2 -3.93 -16.61 7.01
N VAL A 3 -5.22 -16.76 7.29
CA VAL A 3 -5.77 -17.10 8.61
C VAL A 3 -6.69 -18.31 8.41
N ASP A 4 -6.50 -19.37 9.18
CA ASP A 4 -7.27 -20.62 9.04
C ASP A 4 -7.29 -21.19 7.61
N ARG A 5 -6.14 -21.12 6.91
CA ARG A 5 -5.96 -21.51 5.50
C ARG A 5 -6.80 -20.70 4.50
N LYS A 6 -7.35 -19.56 4.89
CA LYS A 6 -8.02 -18.60 4.00
C LYS A 6 -7.16 -17.38 3.81
N GLU A 7 -7.00 -16.96 2.56
CA GLU A 7 -6.34 -15.70 2.27
C GLU A 7 -7.17 -14.53 2.82
N VAL A 8 -6.52 -13.61 3.52
CA VAL A 8 -7.18 -12.43 4.09
C VAL A 8 -6.82 -11.18 3.30
N PHE A 9 -5.54 -11.05 2.94
CA PHE A 9 -5.03 -9.99 2.08
C PHE A 9 -3.68 -10.38 1.48
N GLN A 10 -3.29 -9.66 0.43
CA GLN A 10 -1.99 -9.71 -0.21
C GLN A 10 -1.26 -8.38 -0.02
N LEU A 11 0.06 -8.46 0.10
CA LEU A 11 0.95 -7.31 0.12
C LEU A 11 1.92 -7.45 -1.04
N TRP A 12 2.13 -6.35 -1.75
CA TRP A 12 3.24 -6.20 -2.69
C TRP A 12 4.04 -4.98 -2.30
N PHE A 13 5.33 -5.05 -2.57
CA PHE A 13 6.20 -3.93 -2.39
C PHE A 13 7.16 -3.84 -3.57
N SER A 14 7.62 -2.63 -3.83
CA SER A 14 8.72 -2.38 -4.75
C SER A 14 9.58 -1.24 -4.23
N ALA A 15 10.88 -1.38 -4.39
CA ALA A 15 11.84 -0.29 -4.25
C ALA A 15 12.34 0.07 -5.64
N GLY A 16 12.38 1.35 -5.97
CA GLY A 16 12.82 1.79 -7.29
C GLY A 16 13.01 3.29 -7.36
N SER A 17 13.35 3.78 -8.56
CA SER A 17 13.50 5.19 -8.83
C SER A 17 12.20 5.82 -9.33
N GLY A 18 11.88 7.02 -8.85
CA GLY A 18 10.79 7.86 -9.36
C GLY A 18 9.51 7.87 -8.51
N LYS A 19 8.50 8.59 -9.01
CA LYS A 19 7.21 8.79 -8.33
C LYS A 19 6.07 8.22 -9.18
N PRO A 20 5.68 6.94 -9.01
CA PRO A 20 4.60 6.36 -9.79
C PRO A 20 3.28 7.07 -9.50
N ASP A 21 2.42 7.26 -10.52
CA ASP A 21 1.06 7.74 -10.28
C ASP A 21 0.23 6.64 -9.62
N LEU A 22 0.09 6.75 -8.30
CA LEU A 22 -0.64 5.78 -7.49
C LEU A 22 -2.11 5.64 -7.90
N MET A 23 -2.73 6.69 -8.45
CA MET A 23 -4.12 6.62 -8.90
C MET A 23 -4.24 5.81 -10.20
N ALA A 24 -3.31 6.02 -11.13
CA ALA A 24 -3.22 5.19 -12.33
C ALA A 24 -2.95 3.73 -11.97
N LEU A 25 -2.02 3.47 -11.04
CA LEU A 25 -1.71 2.11 -10.56
C LEU A 25 -2.92 1.47 -9.88
N ALA A 26 -3.62 2.21 -9.02
CA ALA A 26 -4.84 1.76 -8.36
C ALA A 26 -5.95 1.40 -9.35
N ARG A 27 -6.01 2.04 -10.52
CA ARG A 27 -6.98 1.72 -11.57
C ARG A 27 -6.49 0.62 -12.51
N SER A 28 -5.24 0.18 -12.39
CA SER A 28 -4.62 -0.74 -13.35
C SER A 28 -4.75 -2.21 -12.93
N GLY A 29 -5.34 -3.00 -13.84
CA GLY A 29 -5.22 -4.45 -13.89
C GLY A 29 -5.86 -5.24 -12.74
N PRO A 30 -5.87 -6.58 -12.85
CA PRO A 30 -6.46 -7.46 -11.84
C PRO A 30 -5.60 -7.61 -10.58
N SER A 31 -4.30 -7.35 -10.66
CA SER A 31 -3.34 -7.62 -9.58
C SER A 31 -3.50 -6.67 -8.39
N ILE A 32 -3.66 -5.37 -8.66
CA ILE A 32 -3.86 -4.35 -7.60
C ILE A 32 -5.26 -3.72 -7.69
N GLY A 33 -5.76 -3.47 -8.92
CA GLY A 33 -7.06 -2.85 -9.24
C GLY A 33 -8.00 -2.58 -8.08
N LEU A 34 -7.95 -1.37 -7.52
CA LEU A 34 -8.79 -0.92 -6.42
C LEU A 34 -10.17 -0.46 -6.95
N PHE A 35 -11.22 -0.74 -6.18
CA PHE A 35 -12.58 -0.35 -6.53
C PHE A 35 -12.91 1.00 -5.91
N ASP A 36 -13.22 1.99 -6.76
CA ASP A 36 -13.48 3.38 -6.38
C ASP A 36 -12.37 4.01 -5.50
N PRO A 37 -11.11 4.02 -5.97
CA PRO A 37 -9.98 4.53 -5.18
C PRO A 37 -10.03 6.05 -5.00
N ARG A 38 -9.71 6.52 -3.79
CA ARG A 38 -9.55 7.94 -3.44
C ARG A 38 -8.18 8.23 -2.86
N ARG A 39 -7.67 9.45 -3.09
CA ARG A 39 -6.42 9.89 -2.47
C ARG A 39 -6.64 10.14 -0.97
N VAL A 40 -5.66 9.78 -0.16
CA VAL A 40 -5.66 10.03 1.29
C VAL A 40 -4.29 10.52 1.75
N GLN A 41 -4.26 11.21 2.88
CA GLN A 41 -3.03 11.75 3.48
C GLN A 41 -2.67 11.01 4.78
N GLY A 42 -1.40 11.07 5.15
CA GLY A 42 -0.88 10.49 6.39
C GLY A 42 -0.69 8.98 6.36
N ILE A 43 -0.64 8.38 5.17
CA ILE A 43 -0.05 7.06 4.92
C ILE A 43 1.10 7.31 3.95
N GLY A 44 2.33 7.37 4.47
CA GLY A 44 3.47 7.80 3.67
C GLY A 44 3.32 9.21 3.09
N GLU A 45 4.01 9.47 1.98
CA GLU A 45 4.00 10.74 1.26
C GLU A 45 2.81 10.84 0.30
N GLN A 46 2.50 9.74 -0.38
CA GLN A 46 1.32 9.61 -1.23
C GLN A 46 0.59 8.33 -0.90
N ALA A 47 -0.75 8.40 -0.87
CA ALA A 47 -1.56 7.22 -0.72
C ALA A 47 -2.88 7.30 -1.45
N VAL A 48 -3.35 6.12 -1.83
CA VAL A 48 -4.65 5.85 -2.41
C VAL A 48 -5.30 4.73 -1.59
N LEU A 49 -6.58 4.88 -1.30
CA LEU A 49 -7.36 4.01 -0.45
C LEU A 49 -8.66 3.63 -1.15
N ALA A 50 -9.08 2.39 -0.93
CA ALA A 50 -10.36 1.86 -1.35
C ALA A 50 -10.86 0.82 -0.34
N ASN A 51 -12.13 0.43 -0.45
CA ASN A 51 -12.69 -0.62 0.39
C ASN A 51 -11.95 -1.97 0.25
N ASN A 52 -11.40 -2.24 -0.94
CA ASN A 52 -10.70 -3.50 -1.24
C ASN A 52 -9.18 -3.39 -1.15
N GLY A 53 -8.61 -2.27 -0.72
CA GLY A 53 -7.16 -2.16 -0.57
C GLY A 53 -6.62 -0.75 -0.50
N ALA A 54 -5.31 -0.62 -0.54
CA ALA A 54 -4.60 0.65 -0.50
C ALA A 54 -3.24 0.56 -1.18
N ILE A 55 -2.74 1.69 -1.67
CA ILE A 55 -1.37 1.82 -2.18
C ILE A 55 -0.78 3.05 -1.52
N ALA A 56 0.43 2.94 -1.01
CA ALA A 56 1.17 4.05 -0.45
C ALA A 56 2.61 4.06 -0.95
N SER A 57 3.18 5.25 -1.07
CA SER A 57 4.60 5.43 -1.34
C SER A 57 5.23 6.41 -0.38
N VAL A 58 6.54 6.21 -0.14
CA VAL A 58 7.41 7.15 0.57
C VAL A 58 8.72 7.30 -0.18
N PRO A 59 9.40 8.44 -0.04
CA PRO A 59 10.83 8.51 -0.28
C PRO A 59 11.55 7.50 0.63
N CYS A 60 12.42 6.69 0.06
CA CYS A 60 13.26 5.75 0.79
C CYS A 60 14.51 5.49 -0.04
N ARG A 61 15.63 6.10 0.33
CA ARG A 61 16.91 5.83 -0.32
C ARG A 61 17.50 4.57 0.28
N ASP A 62 17.80 3.57 -0.52
CA ASP A 62 18.49 2.36 -0.05
C ASP A 62 19.89 2.23 -0.63
N SER A 63 20.66 1.25 -0.16
CA SER A 63 22.02 0.98 -0.67
C SER A 63 22.04 0.46 -2.11
N GLY A 64 20.88 0.07 -2.66
CA GLY A 64 20.71 -0.38 -4.04
C GLY A 64 20.41 0.76 -5.02
N GLY A 65 20.29 2.00 -4.54
CA GLY A 65 20.02 3.17 -5.37
C GLY A 65 18.53 3.42 -5.66
N ALA A 66 17.61 2.69 -5.00
CA ALA A 66 16.21 3.10 -4.99
C ALA A 66 16.08 4.46 -4.28
N ASP A 67 15.11 5.28 -4.69
CA ASP A 67 14.76 6.54 -4.02
C ASP A 67 13.34 6.54 -3.45
N SER A 68 12.56 5.50 -3.75
CA SER A 68 11.17 5.36 -3.35
C SER A 68 10.87 3.92 -2.92
N PHE A 69 10.00 3.80 -1.93
CA PHE A 69 9.39 2.54 -1.52
C PHE A 69 7.88 2.63 -1.71
N LEU A 70 7.31 1.64 -2.38
CA LEU A 70 5.88 1.48 -2.60
C LEU A 70 5.38 0.24 -1.87
N LEU A 71 4.24 0.38 -1.20
CA LEU A 71 3.52 -0.71 -0.55
C LEU A 71 2.07 -0.73 -1.08
N ALA A 72 1.65 -1.86 -1.62
CA ALA A 72 0.28 -2.12 -2.03
C ALA A 72 -0.33 -3.22 -1.15
N LEU A 73 -1.55 -2.99 -0.67
CA LEU A 73 -2.38 -3.94 0.05
C LEU A 73 -3.65 -4.19 -0.76
N LYS A 74 -3.98 -5.47 -0.95
CA LYS A 74 -5.23 -5.91 -1.56
C LYS A 74 -5.93 -6.88 -0.63
N MET A 75 -7.17 -6.58 -0.29
CA MET A 75 -8.01 -7.49 0.47
C MET A 75 -8.41 -8.68 -0.40
N ALA A 76 -8.45 -9.87 0.19
CA ALA A 76 -9.01 -11.04 -0.48
C ALA A 76 -10.46 -10.76 -0.91
N GLU A 77 -10.88 -11.41 -2.00
CA GLU A 77 -12.25 -11.26 -2.49
C GLU A 77 -13.27 -11.67 -1.43
N GLY A 78 -14.34 -10.89 -1.32
CA GLY A 78 -15.39 -11.11 -0.34
C GLY A 78 -16.33 -9.91 -0.24
N PRO A 79 -17.47 -10.07 0.44
CA PRO A 79 -18.52 -9.06 0.49
C PRO A 79 -17.95 -7.74 1.02
N MET A 80 -18.13 -6.64 0.29
CA MET A 80 -17.72 -5.31 0.75
C MET A 80 -18.45 -4.98 2.05
N LYS A 81 -17.68 -4.61 3.09
CA LYS A 81 -18.24 -4.22 4.38
C LYS A 81 -18.09 -2.70 4.56
N PRO A 82 -19.08 -2.00 5.14
CA PRO A 82 -19.05 -0.54 5.28
C PRO A 82 -17.82 0.00 6.02
N HIS A 83 -17.23 -0.79 6.93
CA HIS A 83 -16.08 -0.37 7.74
C HIS A 83 -14.72 -0.83 7.19
N ARG A 84 -14.71 -1.64 6.13
CA ARG A 84 -13.47 -2.26 5.64
C ARG A 84 -12.45 -1.22 5.17
N GLU A 85 -12.90 -0.17 4.50
CA GLU A 85 -12.01 0.91 4.07
C GLU A 85 -11.29 1.56 5.27
N ARG A 86 -12.00 1.82 6.37
CA ARG A 86 -11.43 2.37 7.61
C ARG A 86 -10.42 1.40 8.24
N ASP A 87 -10.70 0.10 8.20
CA ASP A 87 -9.80 -0.91 8.76
C ASP A 87 -8.52 -1.04 7.91
N VAL A 88 -8.63 -0.99 6.58
CA VAL A 88 -7.49 -0.91 5.65
C VAL A 88 -6.66 0.33 5.92
N GLU A 89 -7.32 1.49 6.07
CA GLU A 89 -6.63 2.75 6.38
C GLU A 89 -5.86 2.65 7.68
N ARG A 90 -6.51 2.15 8.75
CA ARG A 90 -5.89 1.98 10.07
C ARG A 90 -4.70 1.02 10.01
N PHE A 91 -4.84 -0.09 9.28
CA PHE A 91 -3.75 -1.04 9.07
C PHE A 91 -2.56 -0.36 8.37
N MET A 92 -2.80 0.32 7.25
CA MET A 92 -1.74 0.96 6.46
C MET A 92 -1.05 2.09 7.22
N ARG A 93 -1.79 2.88 8.01
CA ARG A 93 -1.22 3.92 8.88
C ARG A 93 -0.25 3.35 9.91
N ALA A 94 -0.48 2.13 10.39
CA ALA A 94 0.42 1.47 11.33
C ALA A 94 1.56 0.72 10.62
N TYR A 95 1.25 0.03 9.52
CA TYR A 95 2.17 -0.88 8.85
C TYR A 95 3.21 -0.16 8.01
N MET A 96 2.83 0.93 7.31
CA MET A 96 3.74 1.66 6.43
C MET A 96 4.93 2.27 7.20
N PRO A 97 4.74 3.04 8.28
CA PRO A 97 5.87 3.60 9.03
C PRO A 97 6.77 2.53 9.66
N ALA A 98 6.16 1.44 10.16
CA ALA A 98 6.91 0.32 10.73
C ALA A 98 7.78 -0.38 9.68
N THR A 99 7.23 -0.58 8.47
CA THR A 99 7.96 -1.16 7.34
C THR A 99 9.14 -0.26 6.95
N VAL A 100 8.90 1.04 6.78
CA VAL A 100 9.96 2.00 6.41
C VAL A 100 11.08 2.01 7.45
N LYS A 101 10.75 1.99 8.74
CA LYS A 101 11.73 1.89 9.82
C LYS A 101 12.56 0.61 9.73
N SER A 102 11.98 -0.50 9.28
CA SER A 102 12.69 -1.79 9.12
C SER A 102 13.58 -1.86 7.88
N LEU A 103 13.29 -1.06 6.86
CA LEU A 103 14.06 -1.05 5.60
C LEU A 103 15.38 -0.29 5.73
N ASN A 104 15.66 0.35 6.87
CA ASN A 104 16.84 1.20 7.08
C ASN A 104 17.06 2.17 5.92
N CYS A 105 15.98 2.80 5.45
CA CYS A 105 16.07 3.85 4.44
C CYS A 105 17.14 4.84 4.90
N LEU A 106 18.20 5.00 4.11
CA LEU A 106 19.26 5.95 4.32
C LEU A 106 18.59 7.33 4.38
N SER A 107 18.52 7.87 5.60
CA SER A 107 18.04 9.22 5.83
C SER A 107 18.87 10.19 4.99
N GLU A 108 18.21 11.15 4.34
CA GLU A 108 18.88 12.34 3.81
C GLU A 108 19.52 13.16 4.93
#